data_AF-A0A2V5UV91-F1
#
_entry.id   AF-A0A2V5UV91-F1
#
_cell.length_a   1.000
_cell.length_b   1.000
_cell.length_c   1.000
_cell.angle_alpha   90.00
_cell.angle_beta   90.00
_cell.angle_gamma   90.00
#
_symmetry.space_group_name_H-M   'P 1'
#
loop_
_entity.id
_entity.type
_entity.pdbx_description
1 polymer ?
#
loop_
_entity_poly.entity_id
_entity_poly.type
_entity_poly.pdbx_seq_one_letter_code
_entity_poly.pdbx_strand_id
1 'polypeptide(L)'
;MLACGDHGRGAAEKFGVEDRVPLVYGTFSKAFGALGGFVAGSKETLQYLRFYAHPYVYSCALPPVVIAAILKALELGTSQPELRVQLWENADYFHAQLRSLGLDTGGSTTYVMPIIIGDRERMYRLGHELRRRGLWVAPVDYPAVPQNRICFRACVTAKHTRAQAN
;
A
#
# COMPACT_ATOMS: atom_id res chain seq x y z
N MET A 1 1.72 2.84 -6.93
CA MET A 1 1.48 3.93 -7.89
C MET A 1 1.28 5.21 -7.09
N LEU A 2 0.05 5.70 -6.85
CA LEU A 2 -0.21 7.08 -6.37
C LEU A 2 0.56 7.55 -5.13
N ALA A 3 1.01 6.65 -4.28
CA ALA A 3 1.72 6.93 -3.04
C ALA A 3 3.26 6.97 -3.17
N CYS A 4 3.84 6.70 -4.33
CA CYS A 4 5.30 6.57 -4.52
C CYS A 4 5.73 7.08 -5.89
N GLY A 5 6.94 7.64 -5.99
CA GLY A 5 7.43 8.33 -7.18
C GLY A 5 6.94 9.79 -7.22
N ASP A 6 7.67 10.64 -7.93
CA ASP A 6 7.44 12.09 -7.92
C ASP A 6 6.05 12.46 -8.45
N HIS A 7 5.55 11.74 -9.45
CA HIS A 7 4.22 11.91 -10.03
C HIS A 7 3.25 10.79 -9.62
N GLY A 8 3.62 9.95 -8.66
CA GLY A 8 2.76 8.88 -8.19
C GLY A 8 2.63 7.71 -9.18
N ARG A 9 3.62 7.47 -10.06
CA ARG A 9 3.66 6.31 -10.97
C ARG A 9 4.28 5.07 -10.34
N GLY A 10 4.79 5.18 -9.11
CA GLY A 10 5.22 4.07 -8.27
C GLY A 10 6.73 3.89 -8.19
N ALA A 11 7.16 2.70 -7.80
CA ALA A 11 8.57 2.43 -7.53
C ALA A 11 9.44 2.51 -8.80
N ALA A 12 8.92 2.09 -9.96
CA ALA A 12 9.65 2.19 -11.22
C ALA A 12 10.05 3.63 -11.55
N GLU A 13 9.14 4.59 -11.33
CA GLU A 13 9.44 6.03 -11.41
C GLU A 13 10.44 6.45 -10.33
N LYS A 14 10.22 6.08 -9.06
CA LYS A 14 11.13 6.43 -7.95
C LYS A 14 12.58 6.00 -8.21
N PHE A 15 12.79 4.88 -8.91
CA PHE A 15 14.12 4.36 -9.24
C PHE A 15 14.59 4.70 -10.65
N GLY A 16 13.83 5.46 -11.44
CA GLY A 16 14.20 5.87 -12.80
C GLY A 16 14.35 4.71 -13.78
N VAL A 17 13.53 3.66 -13.63
CA VAL A 17 13.61 2.42 -14.45
C VAL A 17 12.33 2.13 -15.24
N GLU A 18 11.47 3.14 -15.44
CA GLU A 18 10.18 2.98 -16.15
C GLU A 18 10.36 2.39 -17.56
N ASP A 19 11.41 2.79 -18.29
CA ASP A 19 11.71 2.30 -19.65
C ASP A 19 12.04 0.80 -19.70
N ARG A 20 12.36 0.19 -18.55
CA ARG A 20 12.64 -1.24 -18.41
C ARG A 20 11.43 -2.05 -17.98
N VAL A 21 10.27 -1.41 -17.81
CA VAL A 21 9.02 -2.04 -17.34
C VAL A 21 7.96 -1.96 -18.44
N PRO A 22 7.91 -2.95 -19.36
CA PRO A 22 7.01 -2.91 -20.52
C PRO A 22 5.53 -3.07 -20.15
N LEU A 23 5.25 -3.59 -18.95
CA LEU A 23 3.91 -3.82 -18.45
C LEU A 23 3.85 -3.51 -16.95
N VAL A 24 2.94 -2.62 -16.57
CA VAL A 24 2.65 -2.28 -15.17
C VAL A 24 1.25 -2.75 -14.84
N TYR A 25 1.09 -3.44 -13.71
CA TYR A 25 -0.23 -3.78 -13.20
C TYR A 25 -0.42 -3.21 -11.80
N GLY A 26 -1.67 -3.00 -11.42
CA GLY A 26 -2.00 -2.40 -10.14
C GLY A 26 -3.41 -2.70 -9.69
N THR A 27 -3.73 -2.22 -8.49
CA THR A 27 -5.03 -2.38 -7.86
C THR A 27 -5.64 -1.03 -7.52
N PHE A 28 -6.96 -0.95 -7.66
CA PHE A 28 -7.75 0.18 -7.22
C PHE A 28 -8.17 0.07 -5.74
N SER A 29 -7.87 -1.04 -5.05
CA SER A 29 -8.34 -1.30 -3.68
C SER A 29 -7.48 -0.70 -2.56
N LYS A 30 -6.47 0.11 -2.90
CA LYS A 30 -5.51 0.66 -1.95
C LYS A 30 -5.55 2.19 -1.97
N ALA A 31 -4.51 2.84 -2.49
CA ALA A 31 -4.43 4.30 -2.54
C ALA A 31 -5.59 4.96 -3.33
N PHE A 32 -6.21 4.23 -4.25
CA PHE A 32 -7.39 4.70 -4.99
C PHE A 32 -8.71 4.58 -4.21
N GLY A 33 -8.76 3.83 -3.11
CA GLY A 33 -9.94 3.71 -2.25
C GLY A 33 -11.18 3.08 -2.92
N ALA A 34 -11.00 2.30 -3.99
CA ALA A 34 -12.09 1.71 -4.78
C ALA A 34 -11.92 0.18 -4.89
N LEU A 35 -12.33 -0.44 -6.01
CA LEU A 35 -12.17 -1.88 -6.24
C LEU A 35 -11.79 -2.18 -7.69
N GLY A 36 -11.17 -3.35 -7.89
CA GLY A 36 -10.66 -3.79 -9.19
C GLY A 36 -9.14 -3.60 -9.35
N GLY A 37 -8.68 -3.78 -10.58
CA GLY A 37 -7.28 -3.65 -10.95
C GLY A 37 -7.13 -3.24 -12.40
N PHE A 38 -5.90 -2.98 -12.80
CA PHE A 38 -5.58 -2.54 -14.15
C PHE A 38 -4.23 -3.09 -14.59
N VAL A 39 -4.04 -3.07 -15.90
CA VAL A 39 -2.76 -3.29 -16.58
C VAL A 39 -2.55 -2.11 -17.53
N ALA A 40 -1.34 -1.58 -17.56
CA ALA A 40 -0.89 -0.49 -18.43
C ALA A 40 0.38 -0.95 -19.15
N GLY A 41 0.48 -0.65 -20.44
CA GLY A 41 1.58 -1.07 -21.31
C GLY A 41 1.32 -0.65 -22.75
N SER A 42 2.03 -1.25 -23.70
CA SER A 42 1.83 -0.93 -25.13
C SER A 42 0.40 -1.29 -25.60
N LYS A 43 -0.08 -0.57 -26.61
CA LYS A 43 -1.42 -0.79 -27.18
C LYS A 43 -1.57 -2.22 -27.69
N GLU A 44 -0.54 -2.75 -28.34
CA GLU A 44 -0.48 -4.10 -28.90
C GLU A 44 -0.61 -5.14 -27.79
N THR A 45 0.13 -4.94 -26.69
CA THR A 45 0.08 -5.83 -25.51
C THR A 45 -1.30 -5.79 -24.86
N LEU A 46 -1.87 -4.61 -24.66
CA LEU A 46 -3.20 -4.47 -24.06
C LEU A 46 -4.29 -5.06 -24.98
N GLN A 47 -4.16 -4.93 -26.30
CA GLN A 47 -5.09 -5.53 -27.26
C GLN A 47 -5.01 -7.06 -27.19
N TYR A 48 -3.81 -7.63 -27.15
CA TYR A 48 -3.63 -9.07 -26.95
C TYR A 48 -4.31 -9.54 -25.65
N LEU A 49 -4.05 -8.86 -24.52
CA LEU A 49 -4.66 -9.23 -23.24
C LEU A 49 -6.19 -9.17 -23.27
N ARG A 50 -6.79 -8.21 -23.98
CA ARG A 50 -8.26 -8.12 -24.10
C ARG A 50 -8.91 -9.32 -24.78
N PHE A 51 -8.21 -9.98 -25.71
CA PHE A 51 -8.72 -11.18 -26.39
C PHE A 51 -8.38 -12.48 -25.68
N TYR A 52 -7.23 -12.54 -25.00
CA TYR A 52 -6.70 -13.81 -24.46
C TYR A 52 -6.72 -13.93 -22.94
N ALA A 53 -6.98 -12.85 -22.19
CA ALA A 53 -7.07 -12.94 -20.73
C ALA A 53 -8.49 -13.34 -20.30
N HIS A 54 -8.67 -14.61 -19.90
CA HIS A 54 -9.93 -15.12 -19.37
C HIS A 54 -10.55 -14.23 -18.26
N PRO A 55 -9.78 -13.69 -17.29
CA PRO A 55 -10.36 -12.83 -16.24
C PRO A 55 -10.92 -11.50 -16.76
N TYR A 56 -10.53 -11.07 -17.97
CA TYR A 56 -11.07 -9.89 -18.61
C TYR A 56 -12.29 -10.23 -19.48
N VAL A 57 -12.18 -11.29 -20.29
CA VAL A 57 -13.22 -11.69 -21.27
C VAL A 57 -14.48 -12.24 -20.59
N TYR A 58 -14.32 -13.04 -19.54
CA TYR A 58 -15.43 -13.76 -18.89
C TYR A 58 -15.87 -13.13 -17.57
N SER A 59 -15.65 -11.82 -17.40
CA SER A 59 -16.08 -11.06 -16.23
C SER A 59 -16.88 -9.83 -16.65
N CYS A 60 -17.88 -9.46 -15.86
CA CYS A 60 -18.59 -8.20 -16.02
C CYS A 60 -17.64 -7.01 -15.80
N ALA A 61 -17.91 -5.90 -16.51
CA ALA A 61 -17.24 -4.64 -16.27
C ALA A 61 -17.51 -4.12 -14.84
N LEU A 62 -16.60 -3.28 -14.35
CA LEU A 62 -16.78 -2.61 -13.05
C LEU A 62 -18.00 -1.68 -13.08
N PRO A 63 -18.77 -1.58 -11.98
CA PRO A 63 -19.91 -0.67 -11.89
C PRO A 63 -19.50 0.80 -12.18
N PRO A 64 -20.34 1.60 -12.87
CA PRO A 64 -20.02 2.98 -13.20
C PRO A 64 -19.64 3.86 -12.00
N VAL A 65 -20.29 3.67 -10.84
CA VAL A 65 -19.97 4.40 -9.60
C VAL A 65 -18.55 4.12 -9.10
N VAL A 66 -18.04 2.90 -9.29
CA VAL A 66 -16.67 2.51 -8.95
C VAL A 66 -15.70 3.22 -9.89
N ILE A 67 -16.00 3.25 -11.19
CA ILE A 67 -15.18 3.95 -12.18
C ILE A 67 -15.09 5.44 -11.86
N ALA A 68 -16.20 6.09 -11.52
CA ALA A 68 -16.20 7.50 -11.12
C ALA A 68 -15.30 7.76 -9.90
N ALA A 69 -15.36 6.90 -8.87
CA ALA A 69 -14.49 7.00 -7.70
C ALA A 69 -13.00 6.83 -8.07
N ILE A 70 -12.68 5.87 -8.94
CA ILE A 70 -11.31 5.64 -9.43
C ILE A 70 -10.78 6.87 -10.18
N LEU A 71 -11.58 7.43 -11.09
CA LEU A 71 -11.21 8.62 -11.86
C LEU A 71 -10.95 9.80 -10.93
N LYS A 72 -11.81 10.02 -9.94
CA LYS A 72 -11.60 11.09 -8.96
C LYS A 72 -10.35 10.87 -8.11
N ALA A 73 -10.10 9.64 -7.66
CA ALA A 73 -8.90 9.31 -6.89
C ALA A 73 -7.62 9.49 -7.72
N LEU A 74 -7.66 9.17 -9.02
CA LEU A 74 -6.55 9.43 -9.95
C LEU A 74 -6.31 10.93 -10.10
N GLU A 75 -7.36 11.70 -10.39
CA GLU A 75 -7.30 13.17 -10.50
C GLU A 75 -6.66 13.79 -9.26
N LEU A 76 -7.15 13.46 -8.06
CA LEU A 76 -6.60 13.94 -6.79
C LEU A 76 -5.15 13.50 -6.60
N GLY A 77 -4.83 12.22 -6.82
CA GLY A 77 -3.47 11.70 -6.65
C GLY A 77 -2.43 12.34 -7.59
N THR A 78 -2.87 12.82 -8.76
CA THR A 78 -2.02 13.54 -9.72
C THR A 78 -1.95 15.04 -9.49
N SER A 79 -3.05 15.67 -9.07
CA SER A 79 -3.15 17.14 -8.90
C SER A 79 -2.72 17.63 -7.52
N GLN A 80 -2.66 16.74 -6.51
CA GLN A 80 -2.32 17.06 -5.12
C GLN A 80 -1.06 16.31 -4.67
N PRO A 81 0.13 16.65 -5.17
CA PRO A 81 1.39 16.00 -4.78
C PRO A 81 1.70 16.12 -3.28
N GLU A 82 1.18 17.14 -2.60
CA GLU A 82 1.32 17.36 -1.16
C GLU A 82 0.81 16.18 -0.32
N LEU A 83 -0.20 15.44 -0.80
CA LEU A 83 -0.68 14.23 -0.12
C LEU A 83 0.39 13.14 -0.07
N ARG A 84 1.19 13.00 -1.14
CA ARG A 84 2.32 12.08 -1.17
C ARG A 84 3.43 12.55 -0.25
N VAL A 85 3.77 13.84 -0.30
CA VAL A 85 4.82 14.42 0.55
C VAL A 85 4.47 14.18 2.02
N GLN A 86 3.25 14.54 2.44
CA GLN A 86 2.77 14.31 3.80
C GLN A 86 2.78 12.83 4.21
N LEU A 87 2.40 11.92 3.30
CA LEU A 87 2.47 10.48 3.57
C LEU A 87 3.90 10.03 3.89
N TRP A 88 4.89 10.47 3.11
CA TRP A 88 6.28 10.09 3.31
C TRP A 88 6.88 10.74 4.55
N GLU A 89 6.58 12.01 4.82
CA GLU A 89 6.99 12.67 6.08
C GLU A 89 6.37 12.02 7.32
N ASN A 90 5.13 11.55 7.23
CA ASN A 90 4.50 10.79 8.31
C ASN A 90 5.16 9.43 8.48
N ALA A 91 5.52 8.77 7.38
CA ALA A 91 6.21 7.50 7.41
C ALA A 91 7.61 7.61 8.04
N ASP A 92 8.40 8.61 7.64
CA ASP A 92 9.76 8.81 8.15
C ASP A 92 9.75 9.10 9.65
N TYR A 93 8.79 9.91 10.10
CA TYR A 93 8.59 10.17 11.53
C TYR A 93 8.19 8.92 12.31
N PHE A 94 7.23 8.15 11.80
CA PHE A 94 6.78 6.94 12.47
C PHE A 94 7.89 5.89 12.53
N HIS A 95 8.72 5.78 11.48
CA HIS A 95 9.96 4.99 11.52
C HIS A 95 10.90 5.45 12.64
N ALA A 96 11.12 6.76 12.78
CA ALA A 96 11.97 7.31 13.83
C ALA A 96 11.43 6.97 15.24
N GLN A 97 10.11 7.05 15.45
CA GLN A 97 9.48 6.66 16.73
C GLN A 97 9.59 5.16 17.01
N LEU A 98 9.32 4.31 16.02
CA LEU A 98 9.48 2.86 16.21
C LEU A 98 10.93 2.47 16.54
N ARG A 99 11.90 3.13 15.88
CA ARG A 99 13.33 2.93 16.15
C ARG A 99 13.75 3.43 17.52
N SER A 100 13.24 4.58 17.98
CA SER A 100 13.55 5.10 19.32
C SER A 100 13.02 4.20 20.43
N LEU A 101 11.92 3.47 20.17
CA LEU A 101 11.37 2.43 21.05
C LEU A 101 12.11 1.08 20.94
N GLY A 102 13.11 0.96 20.07
CA GLY A 102 13.85 -0.29 19.85
C GLY A 102 13.04 -1.40 19.18
N LEU A 103 11.97 -1.05 18.45
CA LEU A 103 11.12 -2.03 17.75
C LEU A 103 11.75 -2.45 16.41
N ASP A 104 11.75 -3.75 16.15
CA ASP A 104 12.29 -4.31 14.90
C ASP A 104 11.29 -4.08 13.74
N THR A 105 11.66 -3.20 12.81
CA THR A 105 10.92 -2.94 11.56
C THR A 105 11.52 -3.61 10.33
N GLY A 106 12.46 -4.53 10.54
CA GLY A 106 13.26 -5.15 9.50
C GLY A 106 14.00 -4.09 8.66
N GLY A 107 14.04 -4.32 7.35
CA GLY A 107 14.62 -3.37 6.40
C GLY A 107 13.60 -2.41 5.77
N SER A 108 12.42 -2.21 6.38
CA SER A 108 11.39 -1.37 5.74
C SER A 108 11.83 0.09 5.68
N THR A 109 11.65 0.69 4.51
CA THR A 109 11.87 2.12 4.22
C THR A 109 10.62 2.76 3.64
N THR A 110 9.44 2.17 3.86
CA THR A 110 8.18 2.60 3.24
C THR A 110 7.14 2.97 4.30
N TYR A 111 6.02 3.54 3.86
CA TYR A 111 4.83 3.83 4.67
C TYR A 111 4.07 2.58 5.15
N VAL A 112 4.56 1.38 4.83
CA VAL A 112 4.10 0.09 5.37
C VAL A 112 5.24 -0.54 6.18
N MET A 113 5.03 -0.70 7.48
CA MET A 113 6.07 -1.04 8.43
C MET A 113 5.68 -2.30 9.19
N PRO A 114 6.40 -3.42 9.01
CA PRO A 114 6.25 -4.54 9.92
C PRO A 114 6.82 -4.14 11.29
N ILE A 115 6.22 -4.64 12.36
CA ILE A 115 6.74 -4.59 13.74
C ILE A 115 6.85 -6.06 14.14
N ILE A 116 8.08 -6.58 14.06
CA ILE A 116 8.34 -8.02 14.13
C ILE A 116 8.24 -8.48 15.58
N ILE A 117 7.38 -9.47 15.82
CA ILE A 117 7.18 -10.08 17.14
C ILE A 117 7.82 -11.46 17.19
N GLY A 118 7.70 -12.24 16.10
CA GLY A 118 8.25 -13.59 15.97
C GLY A 118 7.55 -14.68 16.80
N ASP A 119 6.77 -14.27 17.81
CA ASP A 119 5.97 -15.15 18.66
C ASP A 119 4.47 -14.89 18.45
N ARG A 120 3.74 -15.95 18.06
CA ARG A 120 2.32 -15.88 17.69
C ARG A 120 1.44 -15.48 18.86
N GLU A 121 1.58 -16.17 19.99
CA GLU A 121 0.71 -15.97 21.15
C GLU A 121 0.89 -14.57 21.73
N ARG A 122 2.15 -14.13 21.84
CA ARG A 122 2.52 -12.78 22.24
C ARG A 122 1.93 -11.75 21.28
N MET A 123 2.02 -11.94 19.96
CA MET A 123 1.42 -11.01 19.00
C MET A 123 -0.08 -10.86 19.26
N TYR A 124 -0.85 -11.96 19.31
CA TYR A 124 -2.30 -11.85 19.49
C TYR A 124 -2.69 -11.24 20.85
N ARG A 125 -2.00 -11.60 21.93
CA ARG A 125 -2.20 -10.99 23.25
C ARG A 125 -1.97 -9.48 23.23
N LEU A 126 -0.84 -9.03 22.67
CA LEU A 126 -0.56 -7.61 22.49
C LEU A 126 -1.63 -6.94 21.62
N GLY A 127 -2.08 -7.59 20.55
CA GLY A 127 -3.12 -7.05 19.66
C GLY A 127 -4.44 -6.79 20.37
N HIS A 128 -4.83 -7.68 21.29
CA HIS A 128 -5.99 -7.46 22.15
C HIS A 128 -5.79 -6.29 23.12
N GLU A 129 -4.61 -6.17 23.72
CA GLU A 129 -4.30 -5.06 24.63
C GLU A 129 -4.29 -3.71 23.90
N LEU A 130 -3.65 -3.62 22.73
CA LEU A 130 -3.65 -2.42 21.89
C LEU A 130 -5.07 -2.03 21.50
N ARG A 131 -5.90 -3.00 21.09
CA ARG A 131 -7.29 -2.74 20.71
C ARG A 131 -8.12 -2.21 21.89
N ARG A 132 -7.93 -2.73 23.10
CA ARG A 132 -8.59 -2.22 24.32
C ARG A 132 -8.19 -0.78 24.64
N ARG A 133 -7.00 -0.35 24.22
CA ARG A 133 -6.49 1.03 24.34
C ARG A 133 -6.87 1.91 23.15
N GLY A 134 -7.71 1.43 22.23
CA GLY A 134 -8.17 2.18 21.06
C GLY A 134 -7.20 2.17 19.87
N LEU A 135 -6.11 1.40 19.92
CA LEU A 135 -5.18 1.25 18.81
C LEU A 135 -5.44 -0.05 18.04
N TRP A 136 -5.64 0.06 16.73
CA TRP A 136 -5.70 -1.11 15.86
C TRP A 136 -4.50 -1.14 14.91
N VAL A 137 -3.83 -2.28 14.88
CA VAL A 137 -2.78 -2.58 13.91
C VAL A 137 -3.01 -4.00 13.39
N ALA A 138 -2.84 -4.18 12.08
CA ALA A 138 -3.17 -5.44 11.42
C ALA A 138 -2.17 -6.53 11.82
N PRO A 139 -2.60 -7.65 12.46
CA PRO A 139 -1.73 -8.80 12.64
C PRO A 139 -1.47 -9.49 11.30
N VAL A 140 -0.23 -9.92 11.07
CA VAL A 140 0.18 -10.70 9.89
C VAL A 140 0.89 -11.95 10.38
N ASP A 141 0.25 -13.09 10.15
CA ASP A 141 0.70 -14.41 10.59
C ASP A 141 0.94 -15.33 9.39
N TYR A 142 1.59 -16.46 9.62
CA TYR A 142 1.65 -17.59 8.71
C TYR A 142 0.25 -17.98 8.21
N PRO A 143 0.08 -18.29 6.91
CA PRO A 143 1.12 -18.47 5.89
C PRO A 143 1.56 -17.19 5.16
N ALA A 144 1.07 -16.00 5.55
CA ALA A 144 1.43 -14.76 4.86
C ALA A 144 2.89 -14.32 5.14
N VAL A 145 3.45 -14.72 6.28
CA VAL A 145 4.87 -14.54 6.65
C VAL A 145 5.42 -15.83 7.31
N PRO A 146 6.74 -16.06 7.28
CA PRO A 146 7.36 -17.15 8.04
C PRO A 146 7.03 -17.08 9.54
N GLN A 147 6.95 -18.22 10.22
CA GLN A 147 6.56 -18.30 11.63
C GLN A 147 7.45 -17.45 12.55
N ASN A 148 8.76 -17.40 12.30
CA ASN A 148 9.71 -16.59 13.07
C ASN A 148 9.68 -15.08 12.71
N ARG A 149 8.78 -14.66 11.81
CA ARG A 149 8.65 -13.28 11.32
C ARG A 149 7.21 -12.75 11.44
N ILE A 150 6.37 -13.44 12.23
CA ILE A 150 5.02 -12.97 12.58
C ILE A 150 5.11 -11.55 13.15
N CYS A 151 4.26 -10.65 12.66
CA CYS A 151 4.41 -9.22 12.90
C CYS A 151 3.06 -8.50 12.90
N PHE A 152 3.07 -7.30 13.45
CA PHE A 152 2.04 -6.32 13.15
C PHE A 152 2.44 -5.52 11.92
N ARG A 153 1.52 -5.24 11.00
CA ARG A 153 1.75 -4.38 9.85
C ARG A 153 1.07 -3.03 10.07
N ALA A 154 1.87 -2.05 10.48
CA ALA A 154 1.42 -0.67 10.59
C ALA A 154 1.48 -0.01 9.21
N CYS A 155 0.41 0.72 8.86
CA CYS A 155 0.30 1.44 7.60
C CYS A 155 -0.01 2.90 7.90
N VAL A 156 0.93 3.79 7.61
CA VAL A 156 0.75 5.22 7.78
C VAL A 156 0.02 5.79 6.56
N THR A 157 -0.74 6.86 6.77
CA THR A 157 -1.47 7.58 5.72
C THR A 157 -1.14 9.06 5.79
N ALA A 158 -1.41 9.79 4.71
CA ALA A 158 -1.26 11.25 4.68
C ALA A 158 -2.13 11.97 5.73
N LYS A 159 -3.21 11.35 6.19
CA LYS A 159 -4.14 11.93 7.16
C LYS A 159 -3.81 11.65 8.62
N HIS A 160 -2.83 10.79 8.91
CA HIS A 160 -2.39 10.60 10.29
C HIS A 160 -1.73 11.89 10.79
N THR A 161 -2.07 12.30 12.02
CA THR A 161 -1.42 13.44 12.68
C THR A 161 -0.20 12.97 13.47
N ARG A 162 0.71 13.89 13.81
CA ARG A 162 1.89 13.58 14.65
C ARG A 162 1.48 13.01 16.01
N ALA A 163 0.38 13.51 16.59
CA ALA A 163 -0.13 13.01 17.87
C ALA A 163 -0.64 11.56 17.79
N GLN A 164 -1.14 11.13 16.62
CA GLN A 164 -1.55 9.74 16.39
C GLN A 164 -0.38 8.80 16.06
N ALA A 165 0.76 9.37 15.66
CA ALA A 165 1.97 8.63 15.32
C ALA A 165 3.02 8.59 16.45
N ASN A 166 2.69 9.18 17.61
CA ASN A 166 3.42 9.07 18.88
C ASN A 166 2.95 7.86 19.67
#